data_AF-A0A3N9UY31-F1
#
_entry.id   AF-A0A3N9UY31-F1
#
_cell.length_a   1.000
_cell.length_b   1.000
_cell.length_c   1.000
_cell.angle_alpha   90.00
_cell.angle_beta   90.00
_cell.angle_gamma   90.00
#
_symmetry.space_group_name_H-M   'P 1'
#
loop_
_entity.id
_entity.type
_entity.pdbx_description
1 polymer ?
#
loop_
_entity_poly.entity_id
_entity_poly.type
_entity_poly.pdbx_seq_one_letter_code
_entity_poly.pdbx_strand_id
1 'polypeptide(L)'
;MNETGINEIEMIANNGSNKGPEIRAPEALSISKPDMRMLFMTCVGSHMWHMESKDSDVDLVVIYIAPTKSILRGEKISATISQRMEEKNGVIYDTLGWEIGHLIDQLVKGNVNAIWNAASPLVLLPSSVQEKLKALIEANLCRETYRSILGMAESQIQSEKKPVKNAGKGYRTALRTINFGIELLTNGRLCFEPVLHIPEVSEVAEKMRRLEEAYEASALPDLPDEDAFRNFLLRLRLEDLEKDKERSERQ
;
A
#
# COMPACT_ATOMS: atom_id res chain seq x y z
N MET A 1 -41.91 -18.65 27.38
CA MET A 1 -42.22 -17.39 28.09
C MET A 1 -40.90 -16.92 28.68
N ASN A 2 -40.04 -16.32 27.85
CA ASN A 2 -40.03 -14.88 27.50
C ASN A 2 -39.55 -14.06 28.70
N GLU A 3 -38.56 -13.18 28.62
CA GLU A 3 -37.68 -12.79 27.52
C GLU A 3 -36.68 -11.76 28.08
N THR A 4 -35.47 -11.79 27.54
CA THR A 4 -34.62 -10.63 27.18
C THR A 4 -34.39 -9.48 28.17
N GLY A 5 -33.11 -9.29 28.48
CA GLY A 5 -32.58 -8.02 28.95
C GLY A 5 -31.07 -8.08 29.03
N ILE A 6 -30.39 -8.00 27.88
CA ILE A 6 -29.02 -7.49 27.61
C ILE A 6 -28.80 -7.79 26.12
N ASN A 7 -28.94 -6.78 25.25
CA ASN A 7 -28.32 -6.67 23.92
C ASN A 7 -28.85 -5.41 23.22
N GLU A 8 -28.33 -4.25 23.60
CA GLU A 8 -28.38 -3.04 22.78
C GLU A 8 -27.07 -2.29 23.01
N ILE A 9 -26.09 -2.52 22.13
CA ILE A 9 -25.01 -1.58 21.73
C ILE A 9 -24.17 -2.17 20.56
N GLU A 10 -24.24 -3.47 20.25
CA GLU A 10 -23.66 -4.01 19.00
C GLU A 10 -24.71 -4.13 17.89
N MET A 11 -25.09 -3.04 17.23
CA MET A 11 -25.86 -3.15 15.96
C MET A 11 -25.95 -1.82 15.18
N ILE A 12 -24.84 -1.16 14.86
CA ILE A 12 -24.82 -0.20 13.74
C ILE A 12 -23.47 -0.25 13.01
N ALA A 13 -23.34 -1.20 12.08
CA ALA A 13 -22.53 -1.05 10.86
C ALA A 13 -22.64 -2.34 10.00
N ASN A 14 -23.86 -2.77 9.69
CA ASN A 14 -24.04 -3.73 8.61
C ASN A 14 -25.42 -3.53 8.00
N ASN A 15 -25.50 -2.67 6.97
CA ASN A 15 -26.59 -2.70 6.00
C ASN A 15 -26.22 -1.83 4.78
N GLY A 16 -26.31 -2.43 3.59
CA GLY A 16 -26.69 -1.71 2.37
C GLY A 16 -25.59 -1.42 1.34
N SER A 17 -25.32 -2.42 0.49
CA SER A 17 -25.25 -2.28 -0.98
C SER A 17 -24.33 -1.22 -1.61
N ASN A 18 -23.09 -1.63 -1.91
CA ASN A 18 -22.56 -1.67 -3.28
C ASN A 18 -21.24 -2.47 -3.25
N LYS A 19 -21.30 -3.80 -3.12
CA LYS A 19 -20.07 -4.60 -3.19
C LYS A 19 -19.58 -4.54 -4.63
N GLY A 20 -18.52 -3.77 -4.87
CA GLY A 20 -17.72 -3.88 -6.09
C GLY A 20 -17.31 -5.34 -6.37
N PRO A 21 -16.79 -5.64 -7.56
CA PRO A 21 -16.40 -7.01 -7.90
C PRO A 21 -15.57 -7.61 -6.76
N GLU A 22 -15.92 -8.82 -6.33
CA GLU A 22 -15.18 -9.52 -5.29
C GLU A 22 -13.75 -9.73 -5.81
N ILE A 23 -12.80 -8.93 -5.32
CA ILE A 23 -11.39 -8.99 -5.72
C ILE A 23 -10.83 -10.29 -5.14
N ARG A 24 -10.99 -11.38 -5.88
CA ARG A 24 -10.38 -12.66 -5.57
C ARG A 24 -8.94 -12.63 -6.06
N ALA A 25 -8.00 -13.16 -5.29
CA ALA A 25 -6.63 -13.40 -5.76
C ALA A 25 -6.72 -14.15 -7.09
N PRO A 26 -6.40 -13.50 -8.23
CA PRO A 26 -6.71 -14.14 -9.49
C PRO A 26 -5.66 -15.22 -9.73
N GLU A 27 -5.98 -16.14 -10.63
CA GLU A 27 -5.02 -16.91 -11.42
C GLU A 27 -4.06 -15.99 -12.24
N ALA A 28 -3.97 -14.69 -11.93
CA ALA A 28 -3.12 -13.62 -12.50
C ALA A 28 -1.66 -13.69 -12.00
N LEU A 29 -1.29 -14.80 -11.40
CA LEU A 29 0.08 -15.09 -11.00
C LEU A 29 0.93 -15.49 -12.21
N SER A 30 1.00 -14.63 -13.21
CA SER A 30 1.96 -14.71 -14.31
C SER A 30 3.21 -13.85 -14.03
N ILE A 31 3.21 -13.08 -12.93
CA ILE A 31 4.40 -12.42 -12.38
C ILE A 31 5.14 -13.41 -11.46
N SER A 32 5.47 -14.59 -11.98
CA SER A 32 6.37 -15.52 -11.30
C SER A 32 7.62 -15.69 -12.14
N LYS A 33 8.75 -15.16 -11.66
CA LYS A 33 10.03 -15.74 -12.06
C LYS A 33 10.17 -17.06 -11.30
N PRO A 34 10.65 -18.14 -11.94
CA PRO A 34 10.66 -19.49 -11.35
C PRO A 34 11.36 -19.56 -9.98
N ASP A 35 12.28 -18.65 -9.71
CA ASP A 35 13.06 -18.65 -8.46
C ASP A 35 12.57 -17.63 -7.43
N MET A 36 11.54 -16.82 -7.71
CA MET A 36 11.05 -15.80 -6.78
C MET A 36 9.87 -16.33 -5.96
N ARG A 37 9.94 -16.19 -4.64
CA ARG A 37 8.86 -16.59 -3.74
C ARG A 37 8.01 -15.38 -3.36
N MET A 38 6.71 -15.45 -3.60
CA MET A 38 5.78 -14.44 -3.11
C MET A 38 5.69 -14.48 -1.58
N LEU A 39 5.66 -13.30 -0.96
CA LEU A 39 5.40 -13.11 0.46
C LEU A 39 3.95 -12.72 0.74
N PHE A 40 3.40 -11.77 -0.02
CA PHE A 40 2.01 -11.33 0.06
C PHE A 40 1.62 -10.51 -1.17
N MET A 41 0.33 -10.20 -1.30
CA MET A 41 -0.21 -9.36 -2.35
C MET A 41 -1.29 -8.43 -1.80
N THR A 42 -1.20 -7.15 -2.16
CA THR A 42 -2.15 -6.10 -1.77
C THR A 42 -2.79 -5.47 -2.98
N CYS A 43 -4.01 -4.97 -2.82
CA CYS A 43 -4.64 -4.07 -3.78
C CYS A 43 -4.41 -2.62 -3.33
N VAL A 44 -3.95 -1.78 -4.25
CA VAL A 44 -3.70 -0.35 -4.03
C VAL A 44 -4.64 0.47 -4.92
N GLY A 45 -4.30 1.73 -5.19
CA GLY A 45 -5.06 2.53 -6.15
C GLY A 45 -6.52 2.73 -5.72
N SER A 46 -7.44 2.92 -6.66
CA SER A 46 -8.81 3.40 -6.35
C SER A 46 -9.56 2.58 -5.29
N HIS A 47 -9.43 1.25 -5.35
CA HIS A 47 -10.07 0.31 -4.42
C HIS A 47 -9.58 0.47 -2.98
N MET A 48 -8.28 0.67 -2.77
CA MET A 48 -7.70 0.87 -1.43
C MET A 48 -8.31 2.07 -0.70
N TRP A 49 -8.79 3.06 -1.45
CA TRP A 49 -9.39 4.28 -0.91
C TRP A 49 -10.92 4.27 -0.97
N HIS A 50 -11.57 3.18 -1.37
CA HIS A 50 -13.02 3.14 -1.59
C HIS A 50 -13.52 4.19 -2.61
N MET A 51 -12.73 4.40 -3.67
CA MET A 51 -12.99 5.40 -4.73
C MET A 51 -13.03 4.77 -6.12
N GLU A 52 -13.18 3.45 -6.21
CA GLU A 52 -13.35 2.73 -7.46
C GLU A 52 -14.68 3.09 -8.15
N SER A 53 -14.66 2.99 -9.48
CA SER A 53 -15.82 3.02 -10.34
C SER A 53 -15.93 1.71 -11.12
N LYS A 54 -17.01 1.53 -11.88
CA LYS A 54 -17.18 0.35 -12.75
C LYS A 54 -16.05 0.17 -13.77
N ASP A 55 -15.41 1.27 -14.17
CA ASP A 55 -14.32 1.30 -15.15
C ASP A 55 -12.94 1.42 -14.48
N SER A 56 -12.86 1.19 -13.17
CA SER A 56 -11.57 1.24 -12.46
C SER A 56 -10.82 -0.08 -12.61
N ASP A 57 -9.55 0.04 -12.95
CA ASP A 57 -8.60 -1.07 -12.94
C ASP A 57 -8.32 -1.49 -11.48
N VAL A 58 -7.99 -2.76 -11.30
CA VAL A 58 -7.55 -3.34 -10.02
C VAL A 58 -6.03 -3.28 -9.95
N ASP A 59 -5.50 -2.27 -9.26
CA ASP A 59 -4.07 -2.11 -9.03
C ASP A 59 -3.56 -3.12 -7.98
N LEU A 60 -2.70 -4.05 -8.39
CA LEU A 60 -2.13 -5.09 -7.54
C LEU A 60 -0.63 -4.93 -7.36
N VAL A 61 -0.17 -5.12 -6.13
CA VAL A 61 1.24 -5.11 -5.78
C VAL A 61 1.61 -6.44 -5.14
N VAL A 62 2.52 -7.15 -5.80
CA VAL A 62 3.09 -8.40 -5.33
C VAL A 62 4.40 -8.10 -4.61
N ILE A 63 4.50 -8.48 -3.34
CA ILE A 63 5.77 -8.43 -2.62
C ILE A 63 6.39 -9.82 -2.64
N TYR A 64 7.61 -9.91 -3.16
CA TYR A 64 8.35 -11.16 -3.29
C TYR A 64 9.72 -11.08 -2.63
N ILE A 65 10.28 -12.25 -2.33
CA ILE A 65 11.65 -12.41 -1.89
C ILE A 65 12.43 -13.14 -2.99
N ALA A 66 13.52 -12.53 -3.45
CA ALA A 66 14.47 -13.20 -4.32
C ALA A 66 15.31 -14.22 -3.52
N PRO A 67 15.80 -15.30 -4.16
CA PRO A 67 16.62 -16.29 -3.48
C PRO A 67 17.80 -15.64 -2.76
N THR A 68 17.87 -15.85 -1.46
CA THR A 68 18.96 -15.26 -0.67
C THR A 68 20.32 -15.78 -1.13
N LYS A 69 20.42 -17.06 -1.55
CA LYS A 69 21.66 -17.62 -2.14
C LYS A 69 22.11 -16.86 -3.38
N SER A 70 21.20 -16.46 -4.27
CA SER A 70 21.54 -15.68 -5.47
C SER A 70 22.16 -14.32 -5.11
N ILE A 71 21.59 -13.63 -4.12
CA ILE A 71 22.13 -12.36 -3.61
C ILE A 71 23.54 -12.59 -3.04
N LEU A 72 23.72 -13.61 -2.20
CA LEU A 72 25.02 -13.93 -1.59
C LEU A 72 26.08 -14.39 -2.60
N ARG A 73 25.67 -14.95 -3.74
CA ARG A 73 26.55 -15.28 -4.86
C ARG A 73 26.91 -14.06 -5.71
N GLY A 74 26.36 -12.89 -5.41
CA GLY A 74 26.60 -11.64 -6.14
C GLY A 74 25.76 -11.50 -7.42
N GLU A 75 24.69 -12.28 -7.57
CA GLU A 75 23.79 -12.16 -8.72
C GLU A 75 22.99 -10.85 -8.65
N LYS A 76 22.76 -10.23 -9.80
CA LYS A 76 21.97 -9.00 -9.89
C LYS A 76 20.48 -9.35 -9.82
N ILE A 77 19.86 -9.00 -8.69
CA ILE A 77 18.43 -9.16 -8.50
C ILE A 77 17.68 -7.90 -8.96
N SER A 78 16.59 -8.09 -9.70
CA SER A 78 15.69 -7.00 -10.05
C SER A 78 14.93 -6.52 -8.81
N ALA A 79 15.01 -5.23 -8.52
CA ALA A 79 14.27 -4.59 -7.43
C ALA A 79 12.75 -4.62 -7.65
N THR A 80 12.34 -4.61 -8.91
CA THR A 80 10.93 -4.66 -9.32
C THR A 80 10.72 -5.62 -10.48
N ILE A 81 9.47 -6.05 -10.64
CA ILE A 81 8.98 -6.69 -11.86
C ILE A 81 8.01 -5.70 -12.51
N SER A 82 8.23 -5.47 -13.81
CA SER A 82 7.46 -4.51 -14.58
C SER A 82 5.97 -4.76 -14.49
N GLN A 83 5.24 -3.64 -14.49
CA GLN A 83 3.80 -3.58 -14.55
C GLN A 83 3.25 -4.39 -15.71
N ARG A 84 2.21 -5.19 -15.45
CA ARG A 84 1.53 -6.05 -16.42
C ARG A 84 0.04 -5.87 -16.28
N MET A 85 -0.58 -5.45 -17.38
CA MET A 85 -2.04 -5.34 -17.50
C MET A 85 -2.61 -6.63 -18.08
N GLU A 86 -3.61 -7.20 -17.40
CA GLU A 86 -4.35 -8.37 -17.88
C GLU A 86 -5.85 -8.15 -17.71
N GLU A 87 -6.65 -8.43 -18.74
CA GLU A 87 -8.11 -8.42 -18.63
C GLU A 87 -8.61 -9.85 -18.34
N LYS A 88 -9.39 -10.00 -17.27
CA LYS A 88 -10.04 -11.27 -16.91
C LYS A 88 -11.47 -11.02 -16.46
N ASN A 89 -12.43 -11.71 -17.08
CA ASN A 89 -13.87 -11.56 -16.80
C ASN A 89 -14.36 -10.11 -16.87
N GLY A 90 -13.82 -9.31 -17.81
CA GLY A 90 -14.16 -7.89 -17.97
C GLY A 90 -13.57 -6.96 -16.90
N VAL A 91 -12.66 -7.46 -16.04
CA VAL A 91 -11.91 -6.65 -15.07
C VAL A 91 -10.46 -6.55 -15.53
N ILE A 92 -9.93 -5.33 -15.58
CA ILE A 92 -8.52 -5.07 -15.88
C ILE A 92 -7.73 -5.11 -14.57
N TYR A 93 -6.74 -5.99 -14.51
CA TYR A 93 -5.79 -6.10 -13.42
C TYR A 93 -4.48 -5.47 -13.83
N ASP A 94 -4.00 -4.53 -13.03
CA ASP A 94 -2.75 -3.84 -13.25
C ASP A 94 -1.75 -4.23 -12.16
N THR A 95 -0.89 -5.22 -12.46
CA THR A 95 -0.07 -5.87 -11.44
C THR A 95 1.40 -5.49 -11.59
N LEU A 96 2.04 -5.11 -10.49
CA LEU A 96 3.49 -4.90 -10.41
C LEU A 96 4.10 -5.73 -9.27
N GLY A 97 5.41 -5.98 -9.34
CA GLY A 97 6.13 -6.74 -8.31
C GLY A 97 7.24 -5.92 -7.67
N TRP A 98 7.37 -5.97 -6.34
CA TRP A 98 8.50 -5.39 -5.59
C TRP A 98 9.23 -6.46 -4.79
N GLU A 99 10.55 -6.43 -4.88
CA GLU A 99 11.43 -7.24 -4.04
C GLU A 99 11.41 -6.69 -2.61
N ILE A 100 11.36 -7.55 -1.58
CA ILE A 100 11.23 -7.14 -0.18
C ILE A 100 12.36 -6.22 0.29
N GLY A 101 13.59 -6.41 -0.19
CA GLY A 101 14.71 -5.51 0.08
C GLY A 101 14.49 -4.12 -0.52
N HIS A 102 13.95 -4.05 -1.74
CA HIS A 102 13.58 -2.77 -2.36
C HIS A 102 12.45 -2.08 -1.60
N LEU A 103 11.42 -2.83 -1.18
CA LEU A 103 10.34 -2.28 -0.35
C LEU A 103 10.90 -1.68 0.94
N ILE A 104 11.77 -2.42 1.64
CA ILE A 104 12.43 -1.96 2.86
C ILE A 104 13.29 -0.71 2.61
N ASP A 105 14.06 -0.66 1.53
CA ASP A 105 14.83 0.54 1.14
C ASP A 105 13.94 1.77 0.94
N GLN A 106 12.75 1.58 0.38
CA GLN A 106 11.80 2.67 0.15
C GLN A 106 11.09 3.08 1.45
N LEU A 107 10.79 2.14 2.35
CA LEU A 107 10.21 2.43 3.66
C LEU A 107 11.16 3.27 4.53
N VAL A 108 12.46 2.92 4.55
CA VAL A 108 13.49 3.69 5.27
C VAL A 108 13.59 5.13 4.77
N LYS A 109 13.30 5.36 3.47
CA LYS A 109 13.27 6.69 2.85
C LYS A 109 11.95 7.44 3.03
N GLY A 110 11.01 6.91 3.81
CA GLY A 110 9.68 7.51 3.98
C GLY A 110 8.85 7.54 2.69
N ASN A 111 9.05 6.62 1.76
CA ASN A 111 8.30 6.61 0.50
C ASN A 111 6.83 6.21 0.76
N VAL A 112 5.90 7.10 0.43
CA VAL A 112 4.46 6.90 0.66
C VAL A 112 3.89 5.72 -0.12
N ASN A 113 4.41 5.44 -1.33
CA ASN A 113 3.97 4.28 -2.11
C ASN A 113 4.42 2.98 -1.44
N ALA A 114 5.59 2.95 -0.80
CA ALA A 114 6.05 1.78 -0.07
C ALA A 114 5.14 1.48 1.13
N ILE A 115 4.69 2.53 1.84
CA ILE A 115 3.70 2.41 2.91
C ILE A 115 2.39 1.85 2.36
N TRP A 116 1.85 2.42 1.28
CA TRP A 116 0.59 1.95 0.67
C TRP A 116 0.69 0.49 0.18
N ASN A 117 1.80 0.12 -0.47
CA ASN A 117 2.04 -1.24 -0.95
C ASN A 117 2.13 -2.29 0.18
N ALA A 118 2.59 -1.90 1.38
CA ALA A 118 2.75 -2.83 2.50
C ALA A 118 1.55 -2.84 3.46
N ALA A 119 0.92 -1.67 3.64
CA ALA A 119 -0.07 -1.40 4.68
C ALA A 119 -1.49 -1.15 4.13
N SER A 120 -1.72 -1.36 2.83
CA SER A 120 -3.07 -1.34 2.27
C SER A 120 -4.02 -2.23 3.11
N PRO A 121 -5.24 -1.76 3.43
CA PRO A 121 -6.25 -2.58 4.09
C PRO A 121 -6.76 -3.73 3.21
N LEU A 122 -6.56 -3.66 1.88
CA LEU A 122 -7.02 -4.70 0.94
C LEU A 122 -5.89 -5.69 0.64
N VAL A 123 -5.81 -6.75 1.43
CA VAL A 123 -4.80 -7.82 1.28
C VAL A 123 -5.45 -9.04 0.61
N LEU A 124 -4.97 -9.41 -0.57
CA LEU A 124 -5.51 -10.52 -1.36
C LEU A 124 -4.88 -11.86 -0.97
N LEU A 125 -3.58 -11.82 -0.66
CA LEU A 125 -2.82 -12.98 -0.20
C LEU A 125 -2.15 -12.61 1.13
N PRO A 126 -2.89 -12.70 2.26
CA PRO A 126 -2.37 -12.34 3.56
C PRO A 126 -1.28 -13.31 4.02
N SER A 127 -0.33 -12.80 4.80
CA SER A 127 0.70 -13.61 5.43
C SER A 127 1.18 -12.98 6.73
N SER A 128 1.75 -13.80 7.61
CA SER A 128 2.35 -13.30 8.85
C SER A 128 3.50 -12.31 8.61
N VAL A 129 4.14 -12.37 7.44
CA VAL A 129 5.15 -11.38 7.02
C VAL A 129 4.50 -10.02 6.78
N GLN A 130 3.35 -9.99 6.10
CA GLN A 130 2.59 -8.77 5.83
C GLN A 130 2.12 -8.11 7.13
N GLU A 131 1.54 -8.88 8.05
CA GLU A 131 1.06 -8.36 9.34
C GLU A 131 2.19 -7.76 10.18
N LYS A 132 3.32 -8.48 10.29
CA LYS A 132 4.49 -8.01 11.03
C LYS A 132 5.10 -6.76 10.40
N LEU A 133 5.16 -6.68 9.07
CA LEU A 133 5.69 -5.52 8.36
C LEU A 133 4.76 -4.32 8.55
N LYS A 134 3.43 -4.50 8.46
CA LYS A 134 2.46 -3.44 8.70
C LYS A 134 2.61 -2.87 10.12
N ALA A 135 2.67 -3.74 11.13
CA ALA A 135 2.87 -3.31 12.52
C ALA A 135 4.20 -2.56 12.70
N LEU A 136 5.26 -3.00 12.03
CA LEU A 136 6.56 -2.32 12.05
C LEU A 136 6.48 -0.91 11.42
N ILE A 137 5.74 -0.76 10.32
CA ILE A 137 5.51 0.53 9.67
C ILE A 137 4.72 1.47 10.58
N GLU A 138 3.63 1.00 11.17
CA GLU A 138 2.79 1.79 12.09
C GLU A 138 3.58 2.27 13.31
N ALA A 139 4.53 1.47 13.80
CA ALA A 139 5.43 1.84 14.89
C ALA A 139 6.57 2.80 14.48
N ASN A 140 6.81 3.01 13.18
CA ASN A 140 7.95 3.76 12.65
C ASN A 140 7.55 4.85 11.63
N LEU A 141 6.34 5.39 11.76
CA LEU A 141 5.95 6.56 10.96
C LEU A 141 6.84 7.75 11.31
N CYS A 142 7.17 8.55 10.29
CA CYS A 142 8.17 9.61 10.41
C CYS A 142 7.81 10.85 9.58
N ARG A 143 8.42 11.98 9.92
CA ARG A 143 8.23 13.27 9.23
C ARG A 143 8.77 13.25 7.80
N GLU A 144 9.82 12.49 7.50
CA GLU A 144 10.39 12.41 6.14
C GLU A 144 9.35 11.94 5.09
N THR A 145 8.29 11.24 5.52
CA THR A 145 7.20 10.82 4.62
C THR A 145 6.46 12.01 3.99
N TYR A 146 6.47 13.18 4.63
CA TYR A 146 5.88 14.42 4.12
C TYR A 146 6.33 14.74 2.69
N ARG A 147 7.64 14.64 2.40
CA ARG A 147 8.17 14.97 1.06
C ARG A 147 7.59 14.08 -0.02
N SER A 148 7.44 12.79 0.29
CA SER A 148 6.86 11.82 -0.62
C SER A 148 5.36 12.05 -0.84
N ILE A 149 4.62 12.38 0.23
CA ILE A 149 3.20 12.76 0.16
C ILE A 149 3.02 14.02 -0.68
N LEU A 150 3.81 15.06 -0.43
CA LEU A 150 3.74 16.34 -1.12
C LEU A 150 3.96 16.15 -2.63
N GLY A 151 5.05 15.48 -3.02
CA GLY A 151 5.34 15.22 -4.43
C GLY A 151 4.28 14.36 -5.12
N MET A 152 3.66 13.42 -4.41
CA MET A 152 2.53 12.64 -4.92
C MET A 152 1.30 13.51 -5.17
N ALA A 153 0.93 14.36 -4.21
CA ALA A 153 -0.20 15.27 -4.34
C ALA A 153 0.00 16.28 -5.48
N GLU A 154 1.20 16.87 -5.61
CA GLU A 154 1.54 17.80 -6.70
C GLU A 154 1.45 17.14 -8.07
N SER A 155 1.95 15.90 -8.21
CA SER A 155 1.83 15.12 -9.45
C SER A 155 0.36 14.87 -9.82
N GLN A 156 -0.47 14.54 -8.84
CA GLN A 156 -1.91 14.30 -9.03
C GLN A 156 -2.66 15.59 -9.43
N ILE A 157 -2.34 16.72 -8.80
CA ILE A 157 -2.82 18.05 -9.19
C ILE A 157 -2.40 18.38 -10.64
N GLN A 158 -1.15 18.11 -11.00
CA GLN A 158 -0.66 18.38 -12.34
C GLN A 158 -1.32 17.48 -13.39
N SER A 159 -1.72 16.26 -13.02
CA SER A 159 -2.44 15.34 -13.91
C SER A 159 -3.83 15.86 -14.32
N GLU A 160 -4.46 16.69 -13.47
CA GLU A 160 -5.77 17.32 -13.74
C GLU A 160 -5.69 18.33 -14.89
N LYS A 161 -4.54 18.99 -15.07
CA LYS A 161 -4.35 20.00 -16.14
C LYS A 161 -4.25 19.37 -17.54
N LYS A 162 -4.08 18.05 -17.63
CA LYS A 162 -4.10 17.34 -18.91
C LYS A 162 -5.57 17.11 -19.31
N PRO A 163 -5.90 17.08 -20.62
CA PRO A 163 -7.23 16.67 -21.05
C PRO A 163 -7.46 15.21 -20.65
N VAL A 164 -8.12 14.98 -19.51
CA VAL A 164 -8.49 13.65 -19.00
C VAL A 164 -9.96 13.39 -19.28
N LYS A 165 -10.32 12.12 -19.55
CA LYS A 165 -11.73 11.68 -19.68
C LYS A 165 -12.58 12.03 -18.44
N ASN A 166 -11.95 12.13 -17.26
CA ASN A 166 -12.62 12.29 -15.98
C ASN A 166 -12.13 13.56 -15.28
N ALA A 167 -12.77 14.69 -15.56
CA ALA A 167 -12.52 15.94 -14.84
C ALA A 167 -12.72 15.76 -13.32
N GLY A 168 -11.84 16.36 -12.54
CA GLY A 168 -11.77 16.29 -11.09
C GLY A 168 -11.10 15.04 -10.53
N LYS A 169 -10.68 14.06 -11.35
CA LYS A 169 -10.02 12.84 -10.84
C LYS A 169 -8.69 13.18 -10.17
N GLY A 170 -7.90 14.08 -10.75
CA GLY A 170 -6.61 14.49 -10.20
C GLY A 170 -6.76 15.24 -8.87
N TYR A 171 -7.77 16.10 -8.74
CA TYR A 171 -8.05 16.77 -7.46
C TYR A 171 -8.57 15.82 -6.39
N ARG A 172 -9.43 14.87 -6.73
CA ARG A 172 -9.88 13.83 -5.78
C ARG A 172 -8.71 12.98 -5.28
N THR A 173 -7.82 12.55 -6.18
CA THR A 173 -6.65 11.74 -5.79
C THR A 173 -5.62 12.56 -5.02
N ALA A 174 -5.42 13.84 -5.34
CA ALA A 174 -4.59 14.74 -4.54
C ALA A 174 -5.16 14.92 -3.14
N LEU A 175 -6.46 15.20 -3.02
CA LEU A 175 -7.07 15.49 -1.73
C LEU A 175 -7.06 14.29 -0.76
N ARG A 176 -7.29 13.05 -1.23
CA ARG A 176 -7.15 11.85 -0.38
C ARG A 176 -5.69 11.66 0.07
N THR A 177 -4.71 11.91 -0.81
CA THR A 177 -3.28 11.82 -0.49
C THR A 177 -2.90 12.85 0.58
N ILE A 178 -3.40 14.07 0.45
CA ILE A 178 -3.20 15.14 1.43
C ILE A 178 -3.85 14.80 2.77
N ASN A 179 -5.11 14.34 2.78
CA ASN A 179 -5.80 13.94 4.01
C ASN A 179 -5.08 12.78 4.72
N PHE A 180 -4.60 11.79 3.97
CA PHE A 180 -3.75 10.72 4.51
C PHE A 180 -2.49 11.28 5.16
N GLY A 181 -1.82 12.23 4.51
CA GLY A 181 -0.63 12.87 5.06
C GLY A 181 -0.89 13.68 6.33
N ILE A 182 -2.00 14.41 6.39
CA ILE A 182 -2.41 15.16 7.59
C ILE A 182 -2.64 14.19 8.75
N GLU A 183 -3.38 13.10 8.55
CA GLU A 183 -3.62 12.09 9.60
C GLU A 183 -2.32 11.40 10.04
N LEU A 184 -1.44 11.07 9.10
CA LEU A 184 -0.13 10.49 9.40
C LEU A 184 0.69 11.44 10.28
N LEU A 185 0.86 12.69 9.86
CA LEU A 185 1.75 13.65 10.52
C LEU A 185 1.17 14.18 11.85
N THR A 186 -0.15 14.29 11.95
CA THR A 186 -0.82 14.81 13.15
C THR A 186 -1.00 13.72 14.20
N ASN A 187 -1.43 12.53 13.77
CA ASN A 187 -1.91 11.49 14.69
C ASN A 187 -1.04 10.22 14.69
N GLY A 188 -0.04 10.11 13.81
CA GLY A 188 0.78 8.91 13.69
C GLY A 188 -0.05 7.69 13.27
N ARG A 189 -1.02 7.88 12.36
CA ARG A 189 -1.92 6.82 11.90
C ARG A 189 -2.03 6.76 10.39
N LEU A 190 -2.21 5.56 9.87
CA LEU A 190 -2.52 5.31 8.46
C LEU A 190 -4.05 5.36 8.29
N CYS A 191 -4.55 6.28 7.46
CA CYS A 191 -5.98 6.52 7.29
C CYS A 191 -6.35 6.57 5.80
N PHE A 192 -7.07 5.55 5.33
CA PHE A 192 -7.39 5.33 3.91
C PHE A 192 -8.83 5.74 3.57
N GLU A 193 -9.18 7.00 3.83
CA GLU A 193 -10.54 7.50 3.64
C GLU A 193 -10.79 8.03 2.21
N PRO A 194 -12.00 7.82 1.65
CA PRO A 194 -12.35 8.31 0.33
C PRO A 194 -12.55 9.83 0.30
N VAL A 195 -12.39 10.38 -0.90
CA VAL A 195 -12.91 11.72 -1.26
C VAL A 195 -13.96 11.52 -2.35
N LEU A 196 -15.24 11.65 -1.98
CA LEU A 196 -16.37 11.32 -2.86
C LEU A 196 -16.90 12.53 -3.65
N HIS A 197 -16.62 13.74 -3.21
CA HIS A 197 -16.98 14.97 -3.92
C HIS A 197 -15.90 15.39 -4.91
N ILE A 198 -16.24 16.30 -5.82
CA ILE A 198 -15.26 16.96 -6.70
C ILE A 198 -14.72 18.18 -5.94
N PRO A 199 -13.42 18.21 -5.57
CA PRO A 199 -12.88 19.33 -4.82
C PRO A 199 -12.74 20.58 -5.69
N GLU A 200 -12.95 21.74 -5.07
CA GLU A 200 -12.58 23.01 -5.68
C GLU A 200 -11.05 23.22 -5.60
N VAL A 201 -10.50 24.05 -6.50
CA VAL A 201 -9.07 24.40 -6.50
C VAL A 201 -8.67 25.08 -5.17
N SER A 202 -9.55 25.91 -4.63
CA SER A 202 -9.41 26.59 -3.34
C SER A 202 -9.29 25.59 -2.18
N GLU A 203 -10.10 24.53 -2.19
CA GLU A 203 -10.08 23.46 -1.18
C GLU A 203 -8.76 22.69 -1.21
N VAL A 204 -8.28 22.31 -2.40
CA VAL A 204 -7.00 21.62 -2.55
C VAL A 204 -5.85 22.51 -2.05
N ALA A 205 -5.85 23.80 -2.41
CA ALA A 205 -4.84 24.75 -1.97
C ALA A 205 -4.85 24.96 -0.44
N GLU A 206 -6.03 25.04 0.17
CA GLU A 206 -6.18 25.09 1.62
C GLU A 206 -5.64 23.82 2.30
N LYS A 207 -5.96 22.66 1.75
CA LYS A 207 -5.52 21.38 2.30
C LYS A 207 -4.00 21.17 2.18
N MET A 208 -3.38 21.69 1.12
CA MET A 208 -1.92 21.72 0.98
C MET A 208 -1.26 22.55 2.10
N ARG A 209 -1.81 23.73 2.45
CA ARG A 209 -1.33 24.51 3.60
C ARG A 209 -1.45 23.73 4.90
N ARG A 210 -2.59 23.07 5.12
CA ARG A 210 -2.82 22.25 6.32
C ARG A 210 -1.87 21.05 6.41
N LEU A 211 -1.44 20.49 5.28
CA LEU A 211 -0.42 19.45 5.25
C LEU A 211 0.95 19.96 5.71
N GLU A 212 1.34 21.15 5.27
CA GLU A 212 2.57 21.81 5.70
C GLU A 212 2.50 22.16 7.20
N GLU A 213 1.39 22.73 7.68
CA GLU A 213 1.16 22.97 9.11
C GLU A 213 1.26 21.68 9.94
N ALA A 214 0.69 20.57 9.45
CA ALA A 214 0.79 19.27 10.11
C ALA A 214 2.24 18.75 10.14
N TYR A 215 3.03 19.00 9.10
CA TYR A 215 4.45 18.62 9.05
C TYR A 215 5.31 19.43 10.05
N GLU A 216 5.08 20.75 10.13
CA GLU A 216 5.79 21.64 11.04
C GLU A 216 5.43 21.36 12.50
N ALA A 217 4.18 21.00 12.78
CA ALA A 217 3.71 20.67 14.13
C ALA A 217 3.89 19.19 14.53
N SER A 218 4.36 18.32 13.61
CA SER A 218 4.41 16.87 13.85
C SER A 218 5.37 16.51 14.98
N ALA A 219 4.90 15.65 15.88
CA ALA A 219 5.72 15.05 16.94
C ALA A 219 6.41 13.74 16.53
N LEU A 220 6.22 13.29 15.27
CA LEU A 220 6.88 12.10 14.76
C LEU A 220 8.40 12.31 14.67
N PRO A 221 9.20 11.23 14.75
CA PRO A 221 10.63 11.32 14.50
C PRO A 221 10.90 11.77 13.06
N ASP A 222 12.05 12.41 12.82
CA ASP A 222 12.43 12.85 11.48
C ASP A 222 12.57 11.66 10.51
N LEU A 223 13.21 10.59 10.99
CA LEU A 223 13.47 9.37 10.24
C LEU A 223 12.90 8.14 10.97
N PRO A 224 12.58 7.05 10.24
CA PRO A 224 12.20 5.79 10.86
C PRO A 224 13.41 5.11 11.54
N ASP A 225 13.17 4.13 12.42
CA ASP A 225 14.21 3.21 12.87
C ASP A 225 14.66 2.31 11.71
N GLU A 226 15.72 2.73 11.02
CA GLU A 226 16.28 1.96 9.90
C GLU A 226 16.71 0.55 10.36
N ASP A 227 17.36 0.42 11.51
CA ASP A 227 17.84 -0.86 12.02
C ASP A 227 16.69 -1.84 12.24
N ALA A 228 15.53 -1.38 12.71
CA ALA A 228 14.35 -2.25 12.86
C ALA A 228 13.89 -2.83 11.51
N PHE A 229 13.85 -2.02 10.45
CA PHE A 229 13.54 -2.47 9.09
C PHE A 229 14.62 -3.38 8.50
N ARG A 230 15.90 -3.05 8.69
CA ARG A 230 17.03 -3.88 8.21
C ARG A 230 17.06 -5.22 8.92
N ASN A 231 16.83 -5.26 10.22
CA ASN A 231 16.74 -6.48 11.01
C ASN A 231 15.54 -7.33 10.61
N PHE A 232 14.41 -6.71 10.26
CA PHE A 232 13.26 -7.43 9.70
C PHE A 232 13.63 -8.14 8.38
N LEU A 233 14.27 -7.42 7.46
CA LEU A 233 14.75 -7.99 6.20
C LEU A 233 15.76 -9.12 6.44
N LEU A 234 16.71 -8.93 7.35
CA LEU A 234 17.72 -9.94 7.69
C LEU A 234 17.08 -11.25 8.14
N ARG A 235 16.08 -11.18 9.05
CA ARG A 235 15.35 -12.37 9.50
C ARG A 235 14.68 -13.11 8.34
N LEU A 236 14.01 -12.39 7.45
CA LEU A 236 13.38 -13.00 6.28
C LEU A 236 14.38 -13.71 5.36
N ARG A 237 15.58 -13.14 5.19
CA ARG A 237 16.66 -13.73 4.38
C ARG A 237 17.23 -14.99 5.02
N LEU A 238 17.40 -15.00 6.35
CA LEU A 238 17.85 -16.17 7.09
C LEU A 238 16.83 -17.32 6.97
N GLU A 239 15.54 -17.03 7.18
CA GLU A 239 14.46 -18.00 7.01
C GLU A 239 14.39 -18.55 5.57
N ASP A 240 14.68 -17.71 4.58
CA ASP A 240 14.70 -18.11 3.16
C ASP A 240 15.87 -19.06 2.85
N LEU A 241 17.05 -18.83 3.43
CA LEU A 241 18.19 -19.75 3.33
C LEU A 241 17.93 -21.10 3.97
N GLU A 242 17.28 -21.12 5.14
CA GLU A 242 16.92 -22.36 5.84
C GLU A 242 15.96 -23.19 4.99
N LYS A 243 14.90 -22.57 4.47
CA LYS A 243 13.93 -23.22 3.58
C LYS A 243 14.58 -23.77 2.31
N ASP A 244 15.57 -23.08 1.77
CA ASP A 244 16.28 -23.54 0.58
C ASP A 244 17.20 -24.75 0.85
N LYS A 245 17.82 -24.81 2.04
CA LYS A 245 18.57 -26.00 2.49
C LYS A 245 17.65 -27.22 2.62
N GLU A 246 16.51 -27.06 3.29
CA GLU A 246 15.52 -28.14 3.46
C GLU A 246 14.99 -28.66 2.12
N ARG A 247 14.84 -27.79 1.11
CA ARG A 247 14.42 -28.19 -0.25
C ARG A 247 15.51 -28.99 -0.95
N SER A 248 16.77 -28.58 -0.79
CA SER A 248 17.93 -29.25 -1.38
C SER A 248 18.16 -30.64 -0.79
N GLU A 249 17.83 -30.85 0.49
CA GLU A 249 17.96 -32.14 1.19
C GLU A 249 16.83 -33.14 0.90
N ARG A 250 15.70 -32.66 0.32
CA ARG A 250 14.54 -33.48 -0.06
C ARG A 250 14.56 -33.92 -1.53
N GLN A 251 15.52 -33.45 -2.33
CA GLN A 251 15.74 -33.81 -3.73
C GLN A 251 16.87 -34.83 -3.84
#